data_AF-A0A7K3YZH8-F1
#
_entry.id   AF-A0A7K3YZH8-F1
#
_cell.length_a   1.000
_cell.length_b   1.000
_cell.length_c   1.000
_cell.angle_alpha   90.00
_cell.angle_beta   90.00
_cell.angle_gamma   90.00
#
_symmetry.space_group_name_H-M   'P 1'
#
loop_
_entity.id
_entity.type
_entity.pdbx_description
1 polymer ?
#
loop_
_entity_poly.entity_id
_entity_poly.type
_entity_poly.pdbx_seq_one_letter_code
_entity_poly.pdbx_strand_id
1 'polypeptide(L)'
;MIQLTAIYVLWLREMIKYCRAKSRIVGAVAMPVFMLVFLGLGFRRVEIPGLPGSIGYIQYLVPGILGMTILFSSAYTGMGVIMDRQYGFLKEVLVTPASRVSIVIGMIAG
;
A
#
# COMPACT_ATOMS: atom_id res chain seq x y z
N MET A 1 -4.62 8.39 28.73
CA MET A 1 -3.34 7.75 28.38
C MET A 1 -3.50 7.00 27.07
N ILE A 2 -2.49 7.06 26.19
CA ILE A 2 -2.46 6.28 24.93
C ILE A 2 -2.37 4.80 25.31
N GLN A 3 -3.33 3.99 24.85
CA GLN A 3 -3.34 2.55 25.11
C GLN A 3 -2.69 1.83 23.93
N LEU A 4 -1.45 1.36 24.11
CA LEU A 4 -0.71 0.60 23.09
C LEU A 4 -1.44 -0.69 22.68
N THR A 5 -2.15 -1.33 23.62
CA THR A 5 -2.96 -2.53 23.35
C THR A 5 -4.09 -2.24 22.35
N ALA A 6 -4.76 -1.09 22.47
CA ALA A 6 -5.81 -0.71 21.54
C ALA A 6 -5.26 -0.47 20.13
N ILE A 7 -4.09 0.17 20.03
CA ILE A 7 -3.37 0.38 18.74
C ILE A 7 -3.03 -0.98 18.11
N TYR A 8 -2.42 -1.89 18.88
CA TYR A 8 -2.01 -3.19 18.39
C TYR A 8 -3.19 -4.05 17.91
N VAL A 9 -4.29 -4.08 18.65
CA VAL A 9 -5.48 -4.86 18.28
C VAL A 9 -6.13 -4.31 17.00
N LEU A 10 -6.22 -2.98 16.86
CA LEU A 10 -6.74 -2.35 15.65
C LEU A 10 -5.83 -2.63 14.45
N TRP A 11 -4.52 -2.49 14.62
CA TRP A 11 -3.53 -2.80 13.59
C TRP A 11 -3.60 -4.26 13.14
N LEU A 12 -3.63 -5.18 14.10
CA LEU A 12 -3.69 -6.62 13.84
C LEU A 12 -4.97 -6.98 13.06
N ARG A 13 -6.11 -6.38 13.43
CA ARG A 13 -7.38 -6.57 12.71
C ARG A 13 -7.26 -6.12 11.26
N GLU A 14 -6.64 -4.98 11.01
CA GLU A 14 -6.48 -4.43 9.66
C GLU A 14 -5.53 -5.29 8.81
N MET A 15 -4.40 -5.72 9.40
CA MET A 15 -3.46 -6.66 8.79
C MET A 15 -4.11 -8.01 8.46
N ILE A 16 -4.96 -8.55 9.34
CA ILE A 16 -5.71 -9.79 9.07
C ILE A 16 -6.66 -9.58 7.89
N LYS A 17 -7.39 -8.46 7.84
CA LYS A 17 -8.27 -8.13 6.70
C LYS A 17 -7.47 -8.02 5.40
N TYR A 18 -6.34 -7.35 5.43
CA TYR A 18 -5.44 -7.22 4.28
C TYR A 18 -4.94 -8.58 3.81
N CYS A 19 -4.40 -9.41 4.70
CA CYS A 19 -3.92 -10.76 4.39
C CYS A 19 -5.01 -11.72 3.89
N ARG A 20 -6.26 -11.55 4.34
CA ARG A 20 -7.40 -12.35 3.84
C ARG A 20 -7.81 -11.95 2.42
N ALA A 21 -7.52 -10.72 2.01
CA ALA A 21 -7.72 -10.25 0.63
C ALA A 21 -6.59 -10.73 -0.31
N LYS A 22 -6.33 -12.05 -0.35
CA LYS A 22 -5.25 -12.67 -1.13
C LYS A 22 -5.27 -12.26 -2.61
N SER A 23 -6.46 -12.20 -3.22
CA SER A 23 -6.62 -11.75 -4.61
C SER A 23 -6.14 -10.32 -4.84
N ARG A 24 -6.40 -9.43 -3.86
CA ARG A 24 -5.96 -8.02 -3.91
C ARG A 24 -4.44 -7.90 -3.78
N ILE A 25 -3.85 -8.67 -2.86
CA ILE A 25 -2.38 -8.69 -2.69
C ILE A 25 -1.70 -9.21 -3.96
N VAL A 26 -2.20 -10.33 -4.50
CA VAL A 26 -1.65 -10.91 -5.73
C VAL A 26 -1.81 -9.92 -6.89
N GLY A 27 -2.98 -9.29 -7.06
CA GLY A 27 -3.17 -8.29 -8.12
C GLY A 27 -2.26 -7.06 -7.96
N ALA A 28 -2.09 -6.57 -6.73
CA ALA A 28 -1.27 -5.40 -6.43
C ALA A 28 0.22 -5.63 -6.70
N VAL A 29 0.72 -6.85 -6.56
CA VAL A 29 2.13 -7.21 -6.86
C VAL A 29 2.28 -7.70 -8.30
N ALA A 30 1.32 -8.46 -8.82
CA ALA A 30 1.39 -9.04 -10.15
C ALA A 30 1.43 -7.97 -11.24
N MET A 31 0.64 -6.90 -11.13
CA MET A 31 0.62 -5.84 -12.15
C MET A 31 1.97 -5.09 -12.26
N PRO A 32 2.57 -4.59 -11.17
CA PRO A 32 3.90 -3.97 -11.21
C PRO A 32 4.99 -4.92 -11.69
N VAL A 33 4.98 -6.18 -11.23
CA VAL A 33 5.97 -7.19 -11.64
C VAL A 33 5.82 -7.51 -13.12
N PHE A 34 4.59 -7.69 -13.60
CA PHE A 34 4.30 -7.90 -15.01
C PHE A 34 4.82 -6.74 -15.85
N MET A 35 4.55 -5.50 -15.45
CA MET A 35 5.05 -4.31 -16.13
C MET A 35 6.59 -4.26 -16.12
N LEU A 36 7.23 -4.61 -15.00
CA LEU A 36 8.69 -4.67 -14.87
C LEU A 36 9.31 -5.70 -15.82
N VAL A 37 8.74 -6.90 -15.89
CA VAL A 37 9.24 -7.98 -16.74
C VAL A 37 8.99 -7.66 -18.21
N PHE A 38 7.77 -7.25 -18.56
CA PHE A 38 7.38 -6.96 -19.94
C PHE A 38 8.20 -5.80 -20.51
N LEU A 39 8.25 -4.68 -19.79
CA LEU A 39 8.93 -3.47 -20.24
C LEU A 39 10.45 -3.60 -20.08
N GLY A 40 10.93 -4.22 -18.99
CA GLY A 40 12.35 -4.41 -18.72
C GLY A 40 13.03 -5.40 -19.67
N LEU A 41 12.35 -6.47 -20.09
CA LEU A 41 12.88 -7.39 -21.11
C LEU A 41 12.66 -6.85 -22.53
N GLY A 42 11.51 -6.22 -22.81
CA GLY A 42 11.17 -5.69 -24.13
C GLY A 42 12.06 -4.54 -24.59
N PHE A 43 12.48 -3.68 -23.67
CA PHE A 43 13.25 -2.46 -23.99
C PHE A 43 14.70 -2.53 -23.49
N ARG A 44 15.23 -3.72 -23.21
CA ARG A 44 16.59 -3.91 -22.66
C ARG A 44 17.71 -3.30 -23.51
N ARG A 45 17.48 -3.12 -24.82
CA ARG A 45 18.44 -2.57 -25.79
C ARG A 45 18.19 -1.10 -26.15
N VAL A 46 17.19 -0.46 -25.52
CA VAL A 46 16.91 0.96 -25.79
C VAL A 46 17.83 1.81 -24.93
N GLU A 47 18.70 2.56 -25.60
CA GLU A 47 19.55 3.56 -24.98
C GLU A 47 18.70 4.78 -24.65
N ILE A 48 18.67 5.17 -23.37
CA ILE A 48 17.95 6.36 -22.92
C ILE A 48 18.89 7.56 -23.10
N PRO A 49 18.56 8.54 -23.98
CA PRO A 49 19.39 9.72 -24.15
C PRO A 49 19.49 10.50 -22.83
N GLY A 50 20.71 10.67 -22.31
CA GLY A 50 20.99 11.36 -21.05
C GLY A 50 21.35 10.45 -19.86
N LEU A 51 21.31 9.11 -20.01
CA LEU A 51 21.79 8.18 -18.99
C LEU A 51 23.23 7.72 -19.30
N PRO A 52 24.11 7.56 -18.30
CA PRO A 52 25.41 6.91 -18.49
C PRO A 52 25.18 5.49 -19.03
N GLY A 53 25.92 5.07 -20.06
CA GLY A 53 25.82 3.71 -20.63
C GLY A 53 26.12 2.56 -19.64
N SER A 54 26.55 2.90 -18.42
CA SER A 54 26.71 1.98 -17.29
C SER A 54 25.41 1.65 -16.55
N ILE A 55 24.35 2.45 -16.73
CA ILE A 55 23.04 2.23 -16.08
C ILE A 55 22.11 1.58 -17.10
N GLY A 56 21.82 0.30 -16.89
CA GLY A 56 20.90 -0.44 -17.76
C GLY A 56 19.46 0.07 -17.65
N TYR A 57 18.68 -0.04 -18.73
CA TYR A 57 17.25 0.35 -18.79
C TYR A 57 16.42 -0.14 -17.60
N ILE A 58 16.69 -1.37 -17.12
CA ILE A 58 16.05 -1.95 -15.94
C ILE A 58 16.30 -1.13 -14.67
N GLN A 59 17.53 -0.65 -14.44
CA GLN A 59 17.89 0.12 -13.23
C GLN A 59 17.18 1.49 -13.20
N TYR A 60 16.89 2.06 -14.36
CA TYR A 60 16.07 3.26 -14.48
C TYR A 60 14.57 2.97 -14.24
N LEU A 61 14.09 1.84 -14.76
CA LEU A 61 12.67 1.50 -14.74
C LEU A 61 12.15 1.11 -13.34
N VAL A 62 12.96 0.36 -12.58
CA VAL A 62 12.61 -0.14 -11.24
C VAL A 62 12.09 0.95 -10.30
N PRO A 63 12.81 2.06 -10.04
CA PRO A 63 12.32 3.10 -9.13
C PRO A 63 11.06 3.80 -9.63
N GLY A 64 10.88 3.96 -10.95
CA GLY A 64 9.67 4.54 -11.53
C GLY A 64 8.43 3.68 -11.28
N ILE A 65 8.53 2.37 -11.54
CA ILE A 65 7.44 1.42 -11.30
C ILE A 65 7.16 1.28 -9.80
N LEU A 66 8.18 1.29 -8.95
CA LEU A 66 8.01 1.30 -7.50
C LEU A 66 7.24 2.55 -7.04
N GLY A 67 7.61 3.73 -7.53
CA GLY A 67 6.92 4.99 -7.22
C GLY A 67 5.45 4.96 -7.64
N MET A 68 5.16 4.52 -8.86
CA MET A 68 3.78 4.35 -9.33
C MET A 68 3.00 3.37 -8.45
N THR A 69 3.61 2.22 -8.11
CA THR A 69 2.97 1.19 -7.28
C THR A 69 2.59 1.74 -5.91
N ILE A 70 3.48 2.48 -5.26
CA ILE A 70 3.23 3.11 -3.95
C ILE A 70 2.11 4.14 -4.05
N LEU A 71 2.12 4.98 -5.08
CA LEU A 71 1.07 5.99 -5.30
C LEU A 71 -0.32 5.35 -5.48
N PHE A 72 -0.43 4.37 -6.39
CA PHE A 72 -1.68 3.67 -6.62
C PHE A 72 -2.13 2.91 -5.36
N SER A 73 -1.23 2.18 -4.71
CA SER A 73 -1.53 1.46 -3.46
C SER A 73 -2.07 2.41 -2.39
N SER A 74 -1.47 3.59 -2.22
CA SER A 74 -1.90 4.57 -1.22
C SER A 74 -3.29 5.12 -1.52
N ALA A 75 -3.60 5.40 -2.79
CA ALA A 75 -4.94 5.83 -3.21
C ALA A 75 -6.01 4.77 -2.92
N TYR A 76 -5.69 3.50 -3.17
CA TYR A 76 -6.59 2.37 -2.88
C TYR A 76 -6.79 2.13 -1.38
N THR A 77 -5.78 2.39 -0.54
CA THR A 77 -5.93 2.36 0.91
C THR A 77 -6.85 3.48 1.39
N GLY A 78 -6.71 4.69 0.83
CA GLY A 78 -7.60 5.82 1.13
C GLY A 78 -9.07 5.53 0.82
N MET A 79 -9.36 4.83 -0.28
CA MET A 79 -10.71 4.36 -0.59
C MET A 79 -11.25 3.39 0.47
N GLY A 80 -10.40 2.51 1.01
CA GLY A 80 -10.76 1.62 2.11
C GLY A 80 -11.21 2.38 3.37
N VAL A 81 -10.51 3.46 3.71
CA VAL A 81 -10.86 4.33 4.85
C VAL A 81 -12.23 5.00 4.63
N ILE A 82 -12.55 5.41 3.40
CA ILE A 82 -13.86 5.98 3.06
C ILE A 82 -14.97 4.93 3.26
N MET A 83 -14.73 3.68 2.85
CA MET A 83 -15.70 2.60 3.04
C MET A 83 -15.91 2.29 4.53
N ASP A 84 -14.85 2.26 5.35
CA ASP A 84 -14.95 2.09 6.80
C ASP A 84 -15.76 3.21 7.48
N ARG A 85 -15.73 4.42 6.90
CA ARG A 85 -16.60 5.52 7.33
C ARG A 85 -18.06 5.30 6.93
N GLN A 86 -18.33 4.73 5.76
CA GLN A 86 -19.69 4.45 5.26
C GLN A 86 -20.38 3.30 6.01
N TYR A 87 -19.64 2.23 6.34
CA TYR A 87 -20.19 1.07 7.07
C TYR A 87 -20.43 1.32 8.56
N GLY A 88 -20.11 2.50 9.09
CA GLY A 88 -20.37 2.85 10.49
C GLY A 88 -19.39 2.22 11.48
N PHE A 89 -18.39 1.46 11.03
CA PHE A 89 -17.33 0.89 11.88
C PHE A 89 -16.63 1.99 12.69
N LEU A 90 -16.40 3.16 12.07
CA LEU A 90 -15.81 4.30 12.73
C LEU A 90 -16.66 4.81 13.92
N LYS A 91 -17.99 4.68 13.86
CA LYS A 91 -18.89 5.04 14.97
C LYS A 91 -18.80 4.02 16.11
N GLU A 92 -18.68 2.74 15.78
CA GLU A 92 -18.56 1.64 16.74
C GLU A 92 -17.24 1.73 17.55
N VAL A 93 -16.13 2.06 16.86
CA VAL A 93 -14.82 2.26 17.49
C VAL A 93 -14.78 3.54 18.35
N LEU A 94 -15.54 4.58 18.00
CA LEU A 94 -15.63 5.82 18.79
C LEU A 94 -16.43 5.66 20.09
N VAL A 95 -17.21 4.59 20.24
CA VAL A 95 -17.95 4.26 21.48
C VAL A 95 -17.10 3.46 22.46
N THR A 96 -15.96 2.92 22.00
CA THR A 96 -15.04 2.17 22.86
C THR A 96 -14.31 3.14 23.82
N PRO A 97 -14.03 2.77 25.10
CA PRO A 97 -13.35 3.63 26.07
C PRO A 97 -11.86 3.94 25.76
N ALA A 98 -11.41 3.68 24.53
CA ALA A 98 -10.06 3.96 24.06
C ALA A 98 -9.88 5.45 23.70
N SER A 99 -8.66 5.97 23.86
CA SER A 99 -8.34 7.33 23.43
C SER A 99 -8.52 7.49 21.91
N ARG A 100 -9.18 8.57 21.47
CA ARG A 100 -9.38 8.90 20.05
C ARG A 100 -8.06 8.91 19.27
N VAL A 101 -6.96 9.33 19.90
CA VAL A 101 -5.63 9.35 19.28
C VAL A 101 -5.09 7.93 19.05
N SER A 102 -5.31 7.00 19.99
CA SER A 102 -4.94 5.60 19.84
C SER A 102 -5.70 4.92 18.71
N ILE A 103 -6.97 5.28 18.51
CA ILE A 103 -7.80 4.75 17.41
C ILE A 103 -7.25 5.21 16.06
N VAL A 104 -6.97 6.52 15.93
CA VAL A 104 -6.45 7.11 14.69
C VAL A 104 -5.08 6.52 14.35
N ILE A 105 -4.18 6.36 15.33
CA ILE A 105 -2.86 5.77 15.09
C ILE A 105 -2.98 4.29 14.67
N GLY A 106 -3.85 3.51 15.32
CA GLY A 106 -4.06 2.11 14.97
C GLY A 106 -4.64 1.93 13.55
N MET A 107 -5.49 2.85 13.10
CA MET A 107 -6.03 2.85 11.74
C MET A 107 -5.04 3.33 10.68
N ILE A 108 -4.15 4.27 11.00
CA ILE A 108 -3.13 4.75 10.05
C ILE A 108 -2.00 3.74 9.88
N ALA A 109 -1.65 3.03 10.95
CA ALA A 109 -0.56 2.07 10.94
C ALA A 109 -0.88 0.74 10.22
N GLY A 110 -2.18 0.43 10.07
CA GLY A 110 -2.68 -0.79 9.43
C GLY A 110 -3.02 -0.55 7.98
#